data_AF-A9GKV5-F1
#
_entry.id   AF-A9GKV5-F1
#
_cell.length_a   1.000
_cell.length_b   1.000
_cell.length_c   1.000
_cell.angle_alpha   90.00
_cell.angle_beta   90.00
_cell.angle_gamma   90.00
#
_symmetry.space_group_name_H-M   'P 1'
#
loop_
_entity.id
_entity.type
_entity.pdbx_description
1 polymer ?
#
loop_
_entity_poly.entity_id
_entity_poly.type
_entity_poly.pdbx_seq_one_letter_code
_entity_poly.pdbx_strand_id
1 'polypeptide(L)'
;MPAEPITAAQIFERFFAPQYPPDALADLAGVRSTDANPAGNPSILAQIDHAAEVFARLAPAAFGAPDLGLDFSDASVHRLGAALTRERRDAWLAPAGGPSDARGSSGASAASAGGEPPLLVTLVTHGALYVGACVVKNHGGKWQVRRPLWESLVRLESSAGTGDLAIFQWWLKALSDEEIGRGRLVDRYRTHVEVPTFDAERLPILAAGDRRIPKLAKVRYDTLYKHLRAHLPELRSVGDDFPSPERFEELGFKSMEFALLGGGRMLLMHGATADGVHLLWLDASGFVKSLYYPADSFPAHVVQIEGQKIRVIVPVRGESQVHEMLWWGA
;
A
#
# COMPACT_ATOMS: atom_id res chain seq x y z
N MET A 1 9.32 -32.36 10.49
CA MET A 1 9.01 -31.82 9.14
C MET A 1 8.31 -30.49 9.37
N PRO A 2 8.88 -29.34 8.98
CA PRO A 2 8.13 -28.08 9.03
C PRO A 2 6.90 -28.20 8.11
N ALA A 3 5.76 -27.64 8.52
CA ALA A 3 4.57 -27.59 7.68
C ALA A 3 4.86 -26.76 6.41
N GLU A 4 4.29 -27.18 5.29
CA GLU A 4 4.42 -26.45 4.03
C GLU A 4 3.79 -25.05 4.16
N PRO A 5 4.46 -23.97 3.68
CA PRO A 5 3.96 -22.61 3.84
C PRO A 5 2.64 -22.41 3.08
N ILE A 6 1.67 -21.76 3.73
CA ILE A 6 0.36 -21.49 3.11
C ILE A 6 0.51 -20.36 2.09
N THR A 7 0.28 -20.67 0.82
CA THR A 7 0.31 -19.72 -0.31
C THR A 7 -1.05 -19.08 -0.55
N ALA A 8 -1.08 -17.94 -1.25
CA ALA A 8 -2.32 -17.28 -1.65
C ALA A 8 -3.21 -18.17 -2.55
N ALA A 9 -2.59 -18.97 -3.43
CA ALA A 9 -3.29 -19.93 -4.28
C ALA A 9 -3.96 -21.03 -3.45
N GLN A 10 -3.26 -21.59 -2.45
CA GLN A 10 -3.84 -22.58 -1.54
C GLN A 10 -4.99 -22.00 -0.70
N ILE A 11 -4.88 -20.74 -0.25
CA ILE A 11 -6.00 -20.05 0.44
C ILE A 11 -7.21 -19.96 -0.50
N PHE A 12 -6.99 -19.52 -1.74
CA PHE A 12 -8.04 -19.43 -2.75
C PHE A 12 -8.71 -20.78 -3.02
N GLU A 13 -7.93 -21.79 -3.41
CA GLU A 13 -8.43 -23.11 -3.80
C GLU A 13 -9.18 -23.79 -2.66
N ARG A 14 -8.70 -23.66 -1.42
CA ARG A 14 -9.28 -24.36 -0.27
C ARG A 14 -10.52 -23.69 0.28
N PHE A 15 -10.54 -22.35 0.36
CA PHE A 15 -11.58 -21.64 1.12
C PHE A 15 -12.52 -20.82 0.24
N PHE A 16 -12.06 -20.33 -0.92
CA PHE A 16 -12.85 -19.45 -1.77
C PHE A 16 -13.40 -20.18 -2.99
N ALA A 17 -12.62 -21.01 -3.68
CA ALA A 17 -13.10 -21.73 -4.86
C ALA A 17 -14.39 -22.54 -4.62
N PRO A 18 -14.61 -23.22 -3.47
CA PRO A 18 -15.87 -23.90 -3.19
C PRO A 18 -17.09 -22.97 -3.06
N GLN A 19 -16.86 -21.67 -2.84
CA GLN A 19 -17.90 -20.65 -2.70
C GLN A 19 -18.25 -19.99 -4.04
N TYR A 20 -17.56 -20.34 -5.13
CA TYR A 20 -17.84 -19.79 -6.45
C TYR A 20 -19.06 -20.47 -7.05
N PRO A 21 -19.90 -19.73 -7.79
CA PRO A 21 -20.87 -20.37 -8.66
C PRO A 21 -20.19 -21.40 -9.58
N PRO A 22 -20.76 -22.60 -9.79
CA PRO A 22 -20.09 -23.66 -10.56
C PRO A 22 -19.72 -23.24 -11.99
N ASP A 23 -20.58 -22.44 -12.63
CA ASP A 23 -20.33 -21.87 -13.96
C ASP A 23 -19.17 -20.88 -13.94
N ALA A 24 -19.07 -20.07 -12.87
CA ALA A 24 -17.99 -19.10 -12.72
C ALA A 24 -16.63 -19.77 -12.41
N LEU A 25 -16.64 -20.87 -11.66
CA LEU A 25 -15.43 -21.63 -11.36
C LEU A 25 -14.90 -22.37 -12.60
N ALA A 26 -15.80 -22.83 -13.48
CA ALA A 26 -15.43 -23.50 -14.73
C ALA A 26 -14.74 -22.57 -15.74
N ASP A 27 -15.04 -21.26 -15.72
CA ASP A 27 -14.40 -20.25 -16.55
C ASP A 27 -14.04 -18.98 -15.74
N LEU A 28 -13.05 -19.12 -14.85
CA LEU A 28 -12.56 -17.99 -14.05
C LEU A 28 -12.00 -16.86 -14.91
N ALA A 29 -11.41 -17.16 -16.07
CA ALA A 29 -10.80 -16.15 -16.94
C ALA A 29 -11.88 -15.27 -17.60
N GLY A 30 -12.95 -15.88 -18.14
CA GLY A 30 -14.08 -15.17 -18.71
C GLY A 30 -14.80 -14.30 -17.68
N VAL A 31 -15.02 -14.83 -16.48
CA VAL A 31 -15.64 -14.10 -15.38
C VAL A 31 -14.79 -12.92 -14.91
N ARG A 32 -13.47 -13.09 -14.78
CA ARG A 32 -12.56 -12.01 -14.36
C ARG A 32 -12.36 -10.93 -15.43
N SER A 33 -12.67 -11.23 -16.69
CA SER A 33 -12.60 -10.25 -17.79
C SER A 33 -13.94 -9.56 -18.07
N THR A 34 -15.07 -10.13 -17.68
CA THR A 34 -16.42 -9.57 -17.94
C THR A 34 -16.99 -8.76 -16.76
N ASP A 35 -17.45 -7.54 -17.01
CA ASP A 35 -18.20 -6.76 -16.01
C ASP A 35 -19.60 -7.35 -15.85
N ALA A 36 -19.95 -7.76 -14.64
CA ALA A 36 -21.25 -8.32 -14.30
C ALA A 36 -22.34 -7.25 -14.11
N ASN A 37 -21.97 -5.96 -14.10
CA ASN A 37 -22.89 -4.83 -14.01
C ASN A 37 -22.62 -3.76 -15.10
N PRO A 38 -22.63 -4.13 -16.39
CA PRO A 38 -22.24 -3.21 -17.47
C PRO A 38 -23.20 -2.02 -17.63
N ALA A 39 -24.45 -2.16 -17.16
CA ALA A 39 -25.45 -1.10 -17.17
C ALA A 39 -25.37 -0.16 -15.94
N GLY A 40 -24.46 -0.43 -14.99
CA GLY A 40 -24.29 0.39 -13.79
C GLY A 40 -25.52 0.39 -12.88
N ASN A 41 -26.15 -0.77 -12.67
CA ASN A 41 -27.32 -0.89 -11.80
C ASN A 41 -26.95 -0.41 -10.37
N PRO A 42 -27.60 0.66 -9.87
CA PRO A 42 -27.27 1.24 -8.57
C PRO A 42 -27.60 0.31 -7.40
N SER A 43 -28.52 -0.65 -7.54
CA SER A 43 -28.84 -1.57 -6.45
C SER A 43 -27.69 -2.53 -6.13
N ILE A 44 -26.91 -2.92 -7.14
CA ILE A 44 -25.72 -3.77 -6.96
C ILE A 44 -24.61 -2.99 -6.26
N LEU A 45 -24.41 -1.72 -6.64
CA LEU A 45 -23.43 -0.85 -5.99
C LEU A 45 -23.82 -0.58 -4.53
N ALA A 46 -25.11 -0.34 -4.25
CA ALA A 46 -25.60 -0.18 -2.89
C ALA A 46 -25.39 -1.45 -2.03
N GLN A 47 -25.42 -2.65 -2.62
CA GLN A 47 -25.08 -3.88 -1.90
C GLN A 47 -23.59 -3.96 -1.55
N ILE A 48 -22.71 -3.48 -2.43
CA ILE A 48 -21.26 -3.39 -2.15
C ILE A 48 -21.02 -2.42 -1.00
N ASP A 49 -21.64 -1.24 -1.05
CA ASP A 49 -21.51 -0.23 0.01
C ASP A 49 -22.04 -0.77 1.35
N HIS A 50 -23.20 -1.42 1.34
CA HIS A 50 -23.75 -2.05 2.54
C HIS A 50 -22.83 -3.12 3.12
N ALA A 51 -22.25 -3.98 2.28
CA ALA A 51 -21.30 -5.01 2.74
C ALA A 51 -20.04 -4.39 3.37
N ALA A 52 -19.55 -3.28 2.80
CA ALA A 52 -18.43 -2.52 3.35
C ALA A 52 -18.77 -1.87 4.71
N GLU A 53 -19.97 -1.31 4.88
CA GLU A 53 -20.45 -0.78 6.16
C GLU A 53 -20.59 -1.87 7.23
N VAL A 54 -21.13 -3.03 6.85
CA VAL A 54 -21.24 -4.18 7.75
C VAL A 54 -19.85 -4.63 8.20
N PHE A 55 -18.87 -4.69 7.29
CA PHE A 55 -17.48 -5.01 7.64
C PHE A 55 -16.88 -3.99 8.60
N ALA A 56 -17.00 -2.70 8.30
CA ALA A 56 -16.45 -1.62 9.13
C ALA A 56 -16.93 -1.72 10.59
N ARG A 57 -18.21 -2.06 10.78
CA ARG A 57 -18.83 -2.23 12.09
C ARG A 57 -18.39 -3.50 12.83
N LEU A 58 -18.21 -4.61 12.12
CA LEU A 58 -17.92 -5.92 12.73
C LEU A 58 -16.42 -6.22 12.87
N ALA A 59 -15.57 -5.55 12.08
CA ALA A 59 -14.13 -5.77 12.08
C ALA A 59 -13.46 -5.59 13.46
N PRO A 60 -13.78 -4.58 14.29
CA PRO A 60 -13.16 -4.44 15.61
C PRO A 60 -13.29 -5.71 16.48
N ALA A 61 -14.47 -6.32 16.47
CA ALA A 61 -14.72 -7.57 17.20
C ALA A 61 -13.98 -8.76 16.55
N ALA A 62 -14.07 -8.91 15.22
CA ALA A 62 -13.45 -10.03 14.51
C ALA A 62 -11.91 -10.02 14.55
N PHE A 63 -11.30 -8.83 14.69
CA PHE A 63 -9.87 -8.65 14.87
C PHE A 63 -9.43 -8.64 16.34
N GLY A 64 -10.36 -8.68 17.30
CA GLY A 64 -10.04 -8.50 18.72
C GLY A 64 -9.34 -7.17 19.00
N ALA A 65 -9.73 -6.12 18.28
CA ALA A 65 -9.14 -4.78 18.34
C ALA A 65 -10.26 -3.72 18.41
N PRO A 66 -10.77 -3.42 19.61
CA PRO A 66 -11.89 -2.47 19.81
C PRO A 66 -11.64 -1.09 19.19
N ASP A 67 -10.38 -0.64 19.18
CA ASP A 67 -9.97 0.66 18.68
C ASP A 67 -9.59 0.67 17.19
N LEU A 68 -9.82 -0.43 16.45
CA LEU A 68 -9.43 -0.53 15.03
C LEU A 68 -10.06 0.57 14.16
N GLY A 69 -11.25 1.04 14.53
CA GLY A 69 -11.93 2.22 13.98
C GLY A 69 -11.88 2.32 12.45
N LEU A 70 -12.89 1.81 11.75
CA LEU A 70 -12.96 1.82 10.29
C LEU A 70 -13.95 2.88 9.79
N ASP A 71 -13.42 4.03 9.36
CA ASP A 71 -14.15 5.25 8.96
C ASP A 71 -14.13 5.54 7.45
N PHE A 72 -13.67 4.56 6.66
CA PHE A 72 -13.48 4.66 5.20
C PHE A 72 -12.41 5.66 4.74
N SER A 73 -11.57 6.19 5.63
CA SER A 73 -10.37 6.95 5.24
C SER A 73 -9.23 6.04 4.78
N ASP A 74 -8.23 6.62 4.12
CA ASP A 74 -6.97 5.91 3.83
C ASP A 74 -6.35 5.38 5.12
N ALA A 75 -6.34 6.19 6.19
CA ALA A 75 -5.84 5.81 7.51
C ALA A 75 -6.53 4.56 8.08
N SER A 76 -7.81 4.33 7.76
CA SER A 76 -8.48 3.09 8.12
C SER A 76 -7.91 1.86 7.40
N VAL A 77 -7.51 1.99 6.14
CA VAL A 77 -6.86 0.90 5.41
C VAL A 77 -5.47 0.61 5.99
N HIS A 78 -4.73 1.65 6.38
CA HIS A 78 -3.45 1.53 7.09
C HIS A 78 -3.63 0.76 8.41
N ARG A 79 -4.61 1.15 9.24
CA ARG A 79 -4.94 0.44 10.51
C ARG A 79 -5.35 -1.01 10.25
N LEU A 80 -6.22 -1.25 9.26
CA LEU A 80 -6.68 -2.58 8.88
C LEU A 80 -5.53 -3.49 8.44
N GLY A 81 -4.66 -3.00 7.55
CA GLY A 81 -3.51 -3.76 7.08
C GLY A 81 -2.48 -4.04 8.17
N ALA A 82 -2.24 -3.10 9.09
CA ALA A 82 -1.41 -3.32 10.27
C ALA A 82 -2.00 -4.37 11.23
N ALA A 83 -3.32 -4.53 11.24
CA ALA A 83 -3.99 -5.53 12.07
C ALA A 83 -3.94 -6.95 11.48
N LEU A 84 -3.41 -7.16 10.26
CA LEU A 84 -3.27 -8.49 9.66
C LEU A 84 -2.03 -9.23 10.20
N THR A 85 -2.27 -10.15 11.14
CA THR A 85 -1.22 -10.99 11.73
C THR A 85 -1.45 -12.47 11.44
N ARG A 86 -0.38 -13.26 11.55
CA ARG A 86 -0.42 -14.72 11.37
C ARG A 86 -1.39 -15.36 12.37
N GLU A 87 -1.30 -14.95 13.64
CA GLU A 87 -2.11 -15.47 14.73
C GLU A 87 -3.61 -15.26 14.47
N ARG A 88 -3.98 -14.06 14.02
CA ARG A 88 -5.38 -13.75 13.69
C ARG A 88 -5.88 -14.55 12.50
N ARG A 89 -5.11 -14.61 11.42
CA ARG A 89 -5.46 -15.42 10.24
C ARG A 89 -5.64 -16.88 10.61
N ASP A 90 -4.72 -17.45 11.38
CA ASP A 90 -4.78 -18.86 11.77
C ASP A 90 -5.98 -19.12 12.68
N ALA A 91 -6.38 -18.17 13.54
CA ALA A 91 -7.63 -18.23 14.29
C ALA A 91 -8.89 -18.18 13.40
N TRP A 92 -8.89 -17.35 12.35
CA TRP A 92 -10.01 -17.26 11.40
C TRP A 92 -10.14 -18.50 10.48
N LEU A 93 -9.05 -19.25 10.33
CA LEU A 93 -9.00 -20.52 9.60
C LEU A 93 -9.49 -21.71 10.44
N ALA A 94 -9.56 -21.56 11.77
CA ALA A 94 -10.07 -22.60 12.64
C ALA A 94 -11.56 -22.89 12.32
N PRO A 95 -12.00 -24.16 12.35
CA PRO A 95 -13.40 -24.49 12.17
C PRO A 95 -14.27 -23.76 13.18
N ALA A 96 -15.41 -23.21 12.74
CA ALA A 96 -16.45 -22.75 13.66
C ALA A 96 -16.96 -23.96 14.46
N GLY A 97 -16.58 -24.07 15.74
CA GLY A 97 -17.02 -25.19 16.61
C GLY A 97 -15.96 -25.90 17.46
N GLY A 98 -14.91 -25.21 17.94
CA GLY A 98 -14.18 -25.68 19.14
C GLY A 98 -15.11 -25.71 20.37
N PRO A 99 -14.83 -26.51 21.42
CA PRO A 99 -15.83 -27.08 22.35
C PRO A 99 -16.46 -26.11 23.38
N SER A 100 -16.76 -24.84 23.05
CA SER A 100 -17.40 -23.91 23.99
C SER A 100 -18.87 -23.58 23.72
N ASP A 101 -19.39 -23.72 22.49
CA ASP A 101 -20.68 -23.08 22.16
C ASP A 101 -21.80 -24.07 21.83
N ALA A 102 -22.10 -24.95 22.80
CA ALA A 102 -23.38 -25.64 22.85
C ALA A 102 -24.44 -24.71 23.47
N ARG A 103 -24.91 -23.70 22.73
CA ARG A 103 -26.18 -22.98 23.03
C ARG A 103 -26.63 -22.10 21.85
N GLY A 104 -27.48 -22.69 21.01
CA GLY A 104 -28.68 -22.05 20.49
C GLY A 104 -28.53 -21.11 19.28
N SER A 105 -28.86 -21.62 18.09
CA SER A 105 -30.00 -21.06 17.35
C SER A 105 -30.57 -22.11 16.39
N SER A 106 -31.85 -22.42 16.57
CA SER A 106 -32.64 -23.29 15.73
C SER A 106 -33.27 -22.48 14.60
N GLY A 107 -32.84 -22.75 13.37
CA GLY A 107 -33.40 -22.16 12.15
C GLY A 107 -32.99 -22.98 10.93
N ALA A 108 -33.50 -24.21 10.84
CA ALA A 108 -33.18 -25.13 9.76
C ALA A 108 -33.76 -24.65 8.43
N SER A 109 -32.89 -24.36 7.46
CA SER A 109 -33.18 -24.36 6.02
C SER A 109 -32.26 -25.39 5.36
N ALA A 110 -32.86 -26.36 4.70
CA ALA A 110 -32.21 -27.53 4.11
C ALA A 110 -31.40 -27.17 2.86
N ALA A 111 -30.12 -26.81 3.06
CA ALA A 111 -29.08 -26.81 2.01
C ALA A 111 -27.65 -27.06 2.57
N SER A 112 -27.48 -27.33 3.86
CA SER A 112 -26.15 -27.47 4.48
C SER A 112 -25.64 -28.92 4.47
N ALA A 113 -25.12 -29.35 3.32
CA ALA A 113 -24.20 -30.51 3.24
C ALA A 113 -22.71 -30.09 3.28
N GLY A 114 -22.42 -28.85 3.67
CA GLY A 114 -21.07 -28.35 3.96
C GLY A 114 -21.11 -27.57 5.27
N GLY A 115 -20.14 -27.80 6.16
CA GLY A 115 -19.99 -26.98 7.37
C GLY A 115 -19.87 -25.50 7.03
N GLU A 116 -20.21 -24.63 7.97
CA GLU A 116 -20.07 -23.18 7.78
C GLU A 116 -18.63 -22.83 7.35
N PRO A 117 -18.46 -21.94 6.35
CA PRO A 117 -17.14 -21.54 5.93
C PRO A 117 -16.39 -20.88 7.11
N PRO A 118 -15.07 -21.04 7.21
CA PRO A 118 -14.29 -20.36 8.25
C PRO A 118 -14.51 -18.84 8.19
N LEU A 119 -14.36 -18.18 9.35
CA LEU A 119 -14.52 -16.71 9.46
C LEU A 119 -13.65 -15.94 8.45
N LEU A 120 -12.52 -16.52 8.04
CA LEU A 120 -11.64 -15.97 7.01
C LEU A 120 -12.41 -15.61 5.73
N VAL A 121 -13.35 -16.45 5.28
CA VAL A 121 -14.10 -16.23 4.04
C VAL A 121 -14.91 -14.94 4.16
N THR A 122 -15.66 -14.77 5.24
CA THR A 122 -16.45 -13.54 5.50
C THR A 122 -15.55 -12.31 5.58
N LEU A 123 -14.42 -12.40 6.29
CA LEU A 123 -13.51 -11.28 6.48
C LEU A 123 -12.86 -10.83 5.17
N VAL A 124 -12.38 -11.75 4.35
CA VAL A 124 -11.73 -11.41 3.08
C VAL A 124 -12.75 -10.89 2.07
N THR A 125 -13.91 -11.56 1.95
CA THR A 125 -14.93 -11.16 0.97
C THR A 125 -15.44 -9.73 1.24
N HIS A 126 -15.77 -9.41 2.49
CA HIS A 126 -16.26 -8.08 2.84
C HIS A 126 -15.13 -7.06 3.01
N GLY A 127 -13.96 -7.48 3.49
CA GLY A 127 -12.78 -6.64 3.62
C GLY A 127 -12.25 -6.16 2.26
N ALA A 128 -12.35 -6.98 1.21
CA ALA A 128 -12.04 -6.56 -0.15
C ALA A 128 -12.99 -5.46 -0.65
N LEU A 129 -14.30 -5.61 -0.37
CA LEU A 129 -15.29 -4.59 -0.70
C LEU A 129 -15.07 -3.30 0.09
N TYR A 130 -14.73 -3.40 1.38
CA TYR A 130 -14.40 -2.25 2.21
C TYR A 130 -13.19 -1.47 1.69
N VAL A 131 -12.08 -2.15 1.40
CA VAL A 131 -10.88 -1.48 0.87
C VAL A 131 -11.17 -0.85 -0.49
N GLY A 132 -11.91 -1.53 -1.37
CA GLY A 132 -12.33 -0.93 -2.64
C GLY A 132 -13.26 0.28 -2.46
N ALA A 133 -14.17 0.25 -1.47
CA ALA A 133 -15.02 1.38 -1.13
C ALA A 133 -14.21 2.61 -0.66
N CYS A 134 -13.13 2.41 0.10
CA CYS A 134 -12.18 3.48 0.44
C CYS A 134 -11.59 4.13 -0.82
N VAL A 135 -11.17 3.32 -1.81
CA VAL A 135 -10.65 3.83 -3.09
C VAL A 135 -11.71 4.64 -3.84
N VAL A 136 -12.92 4.11 -3.99
CA VAL A 136 -14.01 4.80 -4.68
C VAL A 136 -14.35 6.12 -3.99
N LYS A 137 -14.47 6.12 -2.66
CA LYS A 137 -14.87 7.27 -1.86
C LYS A 137 -13.82 8.39 -1.84
N ASN A 138 -12.54 8.05 -1.66
CA ASN A 138 -11.49 9.04 -1.44
C ASN A 138 -10.74 9.43 -2.71
N HIS A 139 -10.72 8.55 -3.72
CA HIS A 139 -9.85 8.66 -4.89
C HIS A 139 -10.60 8.64 -6.22
N GLY A 140 -11.94 8.62 -6.20
CA GLY A 140 -12.75 8.69 -7.41
C GLY A 140 -12.71 7.43 -8.28
N GLY A 141 -12.31 6.29 -7.71
CA GLY A 141 -12.33 5.00 -8.40
C GLY A 141 -13.75 4.60 -8.83
N LYS A 142 -13.84 3.70 -9.82
CA LYS A 142 -15.11 3.17 -10.33
C LYS A 142 -15.14 1.66 -10.18
N TRP A 143 -16.21 1.12 -9.62
CA TRP A 143 -16.40 -0.33 -9.54
C TRP A 143 -16.52 -0.95 -10.93
N GLN A 144 -15.80 -2.04 -11.15
CA GLN A 144 -16.06 -3.02 -12.19
C GLN A 144 -16.56 -4.29 -11.51
N VAL A 145 -17.87 -4.51 -11.57
CA VAL A 145 -18.50 -5.54 -10.77
C VAL A 145 -18.14 -6.90 -11.34
N ARG A 146 -17.75 -7.84 -10.49
CA ARG A 146 -17.53 -9.24 -10.90
C ARG A 146 -18.54 -10.16 -10.20
N ARG A 147 -18.59 -11.41 -10.66
CA ARG A 147 -19.37 -12.48 -10.04
C ARG A 147 -18.42 -13.61 -9.64
N PRO A 148 -18.21 -13.86 -8.35
CA PRO A 148 -18.85 -13.27 -7.19
C PRO A 148 -18.44 -11.80 -6.91
N LEU A 149 -19.27 -11.07 -6.18
CA LEU A 149 -19.10 -9.62 -5.94
C LEU A 149 -17.76 -9.27 -5.31
N TRP A 150 -17.18 -10.11 -4.46
CA TRP A 150 -15.89 -9.84 -3.82
C TRP A 150 -14.71 -9.84 -4.80
N GLU A 151 -14.83 -10.42 -5.99
CA GLU A 151 -13.81 -10.30 -7.06
C GLU A 151 -13.91 -8.98 -7.82
N SER A 152 -14.85 -8.09 -7.45
CA SER A 152 -14.99 -6.78 -8.10
C SER A 152 -13.68 -5.99 -8.06
N LEU A 153 -13.37 -5.36 -9.19
CA LEU A 153 -12.20 -4.51 -9.32
C LEU A 153 -12.60 -3.06 -9.10
N VAL A 154 -11.64 -2.22 -8.71
CA VAL A 154 -11.80 -0.78 -8.78
C VAL A 154 -10.92 -0.24 -9.90
N ARG A 155 -11.53 0.31 -10.94
CA ARG A 155 -10.81 1.06 -11.96
C ARG A 155 -10.46 2.43 -11.42
N LEU A 156 -9.18 2.75 -11.38
CA LEU A 156 -8.66 4.03 -10.94
C LEU A 156 -7.98 4.73 -12.10
N GLU A 157 -8.31 6.00 -12.29
CA GLU A 157 -7.72 6.88 -13.30
C GLU A 157 -7.03 8.04 -12.59
N SER A 158 -5.77 8.28 -12.92
CA SER A 158 -5.00 9.41 -12.40
C SER A 158 -4.02 9.95 -13.45
N SER A 159 -3.26 10.98 -13.09
CA SER A 159 -2.19 11.52 -13.94
C SER A 159 -1.07 10.50 -14.22
N ALA A 160 -0.93 9.48 -13.37
CA ALA A 160 0.02 8.39 -13.55
C ALA A 160 -0.49 7.29 -14.51
N GLY A 161 -1.77 7.32 -14.89
CA GLY A 161 -2.38 6.38 -15.82
C GLY A 161 -3.68 5.75 -15.31
N THR A 162 -4.08 4.63 -15.92
CA THR A 162 -5.27 3.88 -15.56
C THR A 162 -4.88 2.48 -15.08
N GLY A 163 -5.47 2.02 -13.99
CA GLY A 163 -5.26 0.68 -13.44
C GLY A 163 -6.53 0.05 -12.89
N ASP A 164 -6.66 -1.26 -13.05
CA ASP A 164 -7.73 -2.05 -12.44
C ASP A 164 -7.20 -2.74 -11.17
N LEU A 165 -7.73 -2.36 -10.02
CA LEU A 165 -7.24 -2.79 -8.71
C LEU A 165 -7.94 -4.08 -8.27
N ALA A 166 -7.21 -5.19 -8.27
CA ALA A 166 -7.68 -6.50 -7.81
C ALA A 166 -7.56 -6.66 -6.28
N ILE A 167 -8.37 -5.92 -5.53
CA ILE A 167 -8.30 -5.81 -4.07
C ILE A 167 -8.42 -7.18 -3.38
N PHE A 168 -9.29 -8.07 -3.86
CA PHE A 168 -9.40 -9.43 -3.34
C PHE A 168 -8.09 -10.21 -3.46
N GLN A 169 -7.38 -10.08 -4.59
CA GLN A 169 -6.07 -10.71 -4.77
C GLN A 169 -5.01 -10.10 -3.85
N TRP A 170 -5.12 -8.81 -3.51
CA TRP A 170 -4.23 -8.17 -2.54
C TRP A 170 -4.42 -8.77 -1.15
N TRP A 171 -5.66 -9.03 -0.74
CA TRP A 171 -5.98 -9.71 0.51
C TRP A 171 -5.41 -11.13 0.56
N LEU A 172 -5.66 -11.95 -0.46
CA LEU A 172 -5.14 -13.32 -0.50
C LEU A 172 -3.62 -13.37 -0.41
N LYS A 173 -2.93 -12.47 -1.11
CA LYS A 173 -1.48 -12.32 -1.04
C LYS A 173 -1.02 -11.89 0.35
N ALA A 174 -1.62 -10.84 0.90
CA ALA A 174 -1.30 -10.33 2.23
C ALA A 174 -1.54 -11.36 3.36
N LEU A 175 -2.41 -12.35 3.13
CA LEU A 175 -2.69 -13.44 4.05
C LEU A 175 -1.82 -14.68 3.84
N SER A 176 -0.97 -14.71 2.81
CA SER A 176 -0.03 -15.82 2.61
C SER A 176 1.10 -15.80 3.65
N ASP A 177 1.73 -16.95 3.89
CA ASP A 177 2.86 -17.07 4.81
C ASP A 177 4.08 -16.23 4.41
N GLU A 178 4.19 -15.90 3.13
CA GLU A 178 5.24 -15.04 2.58
C GLU A 178 5.04 -13.57 2.97
N GLU A 179 3.81 -13.11 3.13
CA GLU A 179 3.50 -11.68 3.26
C GLU A 179 2.85 -11.28 4.58
N ILE A 180 2.20 -12.21 5.29
CA ILE A 180 1.46 -11.91 6.51
C ILE A 180 2.35 -11.23 7.55
N GLY A 181 1.84 -10.15 8.16
CA GLY A 181 2.59 -9.34 9.12
C GLY A 181 3.65 -8.41 8.50
N ARG A 182 3.83 -8.39 7.18
CA ARG A 182 4.80 -7.50 6.49
C ARG A 182 4.19 -6.21 5.94
N GLY A 183 2.93 -5.90 6.26
CA GLY A 183 2.26 -4.69 5.80
C GLY A 183 1.91 -4.65 4.30
N ARG A 184 1.99 -5.77 3.57
CA ARG A 184 1.85 -5.80 2.10
C ARG A 184 0.50 -5.35 1.54
N LEU A 185 -0.57 -5.43 2.33
CA LEU A 185 -1.86 -4.83 1.93
C LEU A 185 -1.74 -3.30 1.86
N VAL A 186 -1.10 -2.71 2.86
CA VAL A 186 -0.86 -1.26 2.96
C VAL A 186 0.10 -0.82 1.87
N ASP A 187 1.20 -1.55 1.64
CA ASP A 187 2.16 -1.24 0.57
C ASP A 187 1.46 -1.13 -0.80
N ARG A 188 0.56 -2.07 -1.10
CA ARG A 188 -0.21 -2.05 -2.36
C ARG A 188 -1.19 -0.90 -2.43
N TYR A 189 -1.90 -0.63 -1.34
CA TYR A 189 -2.81 0.51 -1.26
C TYR A 189 -2.05 1.81 -1.53
N ARG A 190 -0.92 2.02 -0.86
CA ARG A 190 -0.07 3.19 -1.07
C ARG A 190 0.44 3.28 -2.51
N THR A 191 1.01 2.20 -3.03
CA THR A 191 1.65 2.16 -4.35
C THR A 191 0.66 2.35 -5.50
N HIS A 192 -0.54 1.78 -5.38
CA HIS A 192 -1.51 1.74 -6.48
C HIS A 192 -2.68 2.71 -6.31
N VAL A 193 -2.85 3.30 -5.13
CA VAL A 193 -3.93 4.26 -4.83
C VAL A 193 -3.32 5.60 -4.45
N GLU A 194 -2.75 5.72 -3.24
CA GLU A 194 -2.35 7.01 -2.67
C GLU A 194 -1.29 7.73 -3.52
N VAL A 195 -0.26 7.01 -3.98
CA VAL A 195 0.82 7.59 -4.78
C VAL A 195 0.32 8.07 -6.15
N PRO A 196 -0.39 7.24 -6.95
CA PRO A 196 -0.92 7.68 -8.23
C PRO A 196 -1.91 8.85 -8.16
N THR A 197 -2.66 8.99 -7.06
CA THR A 197 -3.75 9.99 -6.94
C THR A 197 -3.32 11.23 -6.16
N PHE A 198 -2.12 11.23 -5.58
CA PHE A 198 -1.57 12.39 -4.92
C PHE A 198 -1.46 13.58 -5.88
N ASP A 199 -2.13 14.68 -5.54
CA ASP A 199 -2.09 15.93 -6.31
C ASP A 199 -0.80 16.70 -6.02
N ALA A 200 0.28 16.25 -6.66
CA ALA A 200 1.60 16.81 -6.49
C ALA A 200 1.71 18.26 -7.00
N GLU A 201 0.81 18.70 -7.89
CA GLU A 201 0.81 20.05 -8.46
C GLU A 201 0.30 21.10 -7.47
N ARG A 202 -0.55 20.69 -6.52
CA ARG A 202 -1.03 21.52 -5.41
C ARG A 202 0.01 21.79 -4.34
N LEU A 203 1.14 21.07 -4.35
CA LEU A 203 2.21 21.36 -3.40
C LEU A 203 2.72 22.80 -3.57
N PRO A 204 2.96 23.54 -2.48
CA PRO A 204 3.53 24.88 -2.55
C PRO A 204 4.89 24.86 -3.27
N ILE A 205 5.14 25.89 -4.07
CA ILE A 205 6.46 26.07 -4.67
C ILE A 205 7.43 26.54 -3.58
N LEU A 206 8.48 25.76 -3.35
CA LEU A 206 9.56 26.04 -2.42
C LEU A 206 10.56 27.04 -3.02
N ALA A 207 10.97 26.82 -4.27
CA ALA A 207 11.92 27.67 -4.99
C ALA A 207 11.73 27.56 -6.51
N ALA A 208 12.43 28.39 -7.28
CA ALA A 208 12.47 28.24 -8.73
C ALA A 208 13.05 26.87 -9.12
N GLY A 209 12.36 26.13 -9.99
CA GLY A 209 12.72 24.73 -10.31
C GLY A 209 14.07 24.55 -11.02
N ASP A 210 14.61 25.61 -11.65
CA ASP A 210 15.92 25.63 -12.30
C ASP A 210 17.06 26.07 -11.37
N ARG A 211 16.75 26.42 -10.11
CA ARG A 211 17.76 26.82 -9.12
C ARG A 211 18.70 25.65 -8.84
N ARG A 212 20.00 25.89 -9.04
CA ARG A 212 21.05 24.91 -8.74
C ARG A 212 21.48 25.01 -7.28
N ILE A 213 21.41 23.89 -6.58
CA ILE A 213 21.95 23.73 -5.22
C ILE A 213 23.27 22.94 -5.32
N PRO A 214 24.40 23.51 -4.88
CA PRO A 214 25.68 22.83 -4.98
C PRO A 214 25.73 21.52 -4.17
N LYS A 215 26.54 20.57 -4.63
CA LYS A 215 26.85 19.33 -3.88
C LYS A 215 27.52 19.65 -2.54
N LEU A 216 27.12 18.96 -1.49
CA LEU A 216 27.75 19.03 -0.18
C LEU A 216 28.73 17.86 -0.01
N ALA A 217 30.04 18.16 -0.02
CA ALA A 217 31.09 17.15 0.04
C ALA A 217 31.42 16.65 1.46
N LYS A 218 31.22 17.48 2.49
CA LYS A 218 31.40 17.09 3.89
C LYS A 218 30.04 17.17 4.57
N VAL A 219 29.43 16.01 4.79
CA VAL A 219 28.05 15.94 5.27
C VAL A 219 28.05 15.71 6.79
N ARG A 220 27.62 16.73 7.51
CA ARG A 220 27.22 16.70 8.93
C ARG A 220 25.93 17.49 9.08
N TYR A 221 25.19 17.26 10.16
CA TYR A 221 23.92 17.94 10.39
C TYR A 221 24.08 19.48 10.37
N ASP A 222 25.10 20.01 11.06
CA ASP A 222 25.37 21.45 11.12
C ASP A 222 25.70 22.05 9.75
N THR A 223 26.52 21.34 8.96
CA THR A 223 26.89 21.76 7.61
C THR A 223 25.72 21.68 6.64
N LEU A 224 24.87 20.64 6.74
CA LEU A 224 23.65 20.52 5.95
C LEU A 224 22.72 21.68 6.22
N TYR A 225 22.46 21.97 7.50
CA TYR A 225 21.57 23.04 7.89
C TYR A 225 22.06 24.40 7.36
N LYS A 226 23.35 24.70 7.53
CA LYS A 226 23.97 25.92 6.97
C LYS A 226 23.88 25.97 5.44
N HIS A 227 24.09 24.83 4.78
CA HIS A 227 24.02 24.70 3.32
C HIS A 227 22.62 24.99 2.78
N LEU A 228 21.58 24.40 3.39
CA LEU A 228 20.19 24.66 3.03
C LEU A 228 19.81 26.11 3.28
N ARG A 229 20.23 26.71 4.40
CA ARG A 229 19.99 28.14 4.66
C ARG A 229 20.62 29.07 3.64
N ALA A 230 21.79 28.71 3.11
CA ALA A 230 22.49 29.52 2.12
C ALA A 230 21.89 29.41 0.71
N HIS A 231 21.41 28.22 0.32
CA HIS A 231 21.00 27.92 -1.06
C HIS A 231 19.49 27.74 -1.26
N LEU A 232 18.75 27.56 -0.17
CA LEU A 232 17.30 27.35 -0.15
C LEU A 232 16.67 27.97 1.11
N PRO A 233 16.80 29.29 1.30
CA PRO A 233 16.32 29.98 2.51
C PRO A 233 14.80 29.89 2.72
N GLU A 234 14.04 29.60 1.66
CA GLU A 234 12.59 29.37 1.70
C GLU A 234 12.23 28.12 2.53
N LEU A 235 13.11 27.12 2.58
CA LEU A 235 12.97 25.97 3.47
C LEU A 235 13.31 26.38 4.91
N ARG A 236 12.27 26.72 5.67
CA ARG A 236 12.44 27.28 7.03
C ARG A 236 12.80 26.24 8.08
N SER A 237 12.45 24.98 7.86
CA SER A 237 12.74 23.86 8.76
C SER A 237 12.96 22.61 7.93
N VAL A 238 13.77 21.68 8.43
CA VAL A 238 13.85 20.33 7.88
C VAL A 238 12.71 19.44 8.36
N GLY A 239 11.87 19.90 9.30
CA GLY A 239 10.74 19.16 9.86
C GLY A 239 11.12 18.32 11.08
N ASP A 240 10.13 18.00 11.91
CA ASP A 240 10.32 17.27 13.19
C ASP A 240 10.65 15.79 12.99
N ASP A 241 10.18 15.21 11.89
CA ASP A 241 10.43 13.81 11.50
C ASP A 241 11.75 13.62 10.73
N PHE A 242 12.51 14.69 10.50
CA PHE A 242 13.85 14.58 9.93
C PHE A 242 14.79 13.88 10.92
N PRO A 243 15.75 13.04 10.46
CA PRO A 243 16.69 12.39 11.36
C PRO A 243 17.36 13.38 12.33
N SER A 244 17.39 13.02 13.62
CA SER A 244 18.09 13.82 14.64
C SER A 244 19.57 14.02 14.25
N PRO A 245 20.27 15.03 14.80
CA PRO A 245 21.68 15.23 14.51
C PRO A 245 22.52 13.97 14.72
N GLU A 246 22.30 13.25 15.81
CA GLU A 246 23.01 12.01 16.14
C GLU A 246 22.71 10.94 15.11
N ARG A 247 21.42 10.73 14.80
CA ARG A 247 21.00 9.73 13.82
C ARG A 247 21.50 10.06 12.41
N PHE A 248 21.54 11.33 12.05
CA PHE A 248 22.02 11.79 10.75
C PHE A 248 23.53 11.58 10.60
N GLU A 249 24.29 11.77 11.68
CA GLU A 249 25.73 11.48 11.70
C GLU A 249 26.01 9.97 11.63
N GLU A 250 25.22 9.15 12.32
CA GLU A 250 25.32 7.68 12.25
C GLU A 250 25.16 7.13 10.82
N LEU A 251 24.38 7.79 9.97
CA LEU A 251 24.21 7.37 8.57
C LEU A 251 25.52 7.47 7.77
N GLY A 252 26.46 8.34 8.15
CA GLY A 252 27.80 8.35 7.55
C GLY A 252 27.84 8.74 6.07
N PHE A 253 27.08 9.75 5.65
CA PHE A 253 27.04 10.22 4.27
C PHE A 253 28.40 10.70 3.76
N LYS A 254 28.87 10.13 2.63
CA LYS A 254 30.13 10.55 1.99
C LYS A 254 30.01 11.90 1.29
N SER A 255 28.84 12.12 0.69
CA SER A 255 28.48 13.38 0.04
C SER A 255 26.98 13.40 -0.18
N MET A 256 26.41 14.58 -0.36
CA MET A 256 24.98 14.74 -0.62
C MET A 256 24.75 15.68 -1.79
N GLU A 257 23.83 15.27 -2.65
CA GLU A 257 23.41 15.99 -3.84
C GLU A 257 21.93 16.34 -3.72
N PHE A 258 21.51 17.33 -4.50
CA PHE A 258 20.24 18.03 -4.32
C PHE A 258 19.58 18.24 -5.67
N ALA A 259 18.28 17.96 -5.74
CA ALA A 259 17.47 18.23 -6.91
C ALA A 259 16.12 18.82 -6.52
N LEU A 260 15.71 19.88 -7.23
CA LEU A 260 14.38 20.45 -7.12
C LEU A 260 13.44 19.72 -8.09
N LEU A 261 12.35 19.20 -7.55
CA LEU A 261 11.36 18.37 -8.23
C LEU A 261 10.07 19.14 -8.46
N GLY A 262 9.29 18.73 -9.46
CA GLY A 262 7.95 19.29 -9.69
C GLY A 262 7.93 20.80 -9.92
N GLY A 263 8.93 21.35 -10.61
CA GLY A 263 9.07 22.79 -10.79
C GLY A 263 9.46 23.53 -9.50
N GLY A 264 10.15 22.85 -8.57
CA GLY A 264 10.62 23.41 -7.31
C GLY A 264 9.64 23.31 -6.16
N ARG A 265 8.72 22.34 -6.19
CA ARG A 265 7.76 22.06 -5.09
C ARG A 265 8.33 21.16 -4.00
N MET A 266 9.35 20.39 -4.34
CA MET A 266 9.95 19.43 -3.41
C MET A 266 11.45 19.36 -3.66
N LEU A 267 12.21 19.27 -2.58
CA LEU A 267 13.64 19.01 -2.58
C LEU A 267 13.85 17.51 -2.40
N LEU A 268 14.55 16.89 -3.35
CA LEU A 268 15.19 15.59 -3.15
C LEU A 268 16.63 15.82 -2.72
N MET A 269 17.00 15.26 -1.58
CA MET A 269 18.39 15.09 -1.18
C MET A 269 18.76 13.63 -1.33
N HIS A 270 19.90 13.34 -1.94
CA HIS A 270 20.37 11.96 -2.05
C HIS A 270 21.87 11.84 -1.80
N GLY A 271 22.24 10.77 -1.10
CA GLY A 271 23.62 10.53 -0.68
C GLY A 271 23.90 9.06 -0.46
N ALA A 272 25.14 8.66 -0.77
CA ALA A 272 25.64 7.32 -0.51
C ALA A 272 26.28 7.24 0.88
N THR A 273 26.05 6.13 1.56
CA THR A 273 26.64 5.72 2.83
C THR A 273 27.61 4.55 2.58
N ALA A 274 28.02 3.85 3.64
CA ALA A 274 28.80 2.62 3.50
C ALA A 274 27.96 1.46 2.94
N ASP A 275 26.68 1.41 3.29
CA ASP A 275 25.81 0.25 3.08
C ASP A 275 24.80 0.45 1.93
N GLY A 276 24.61 1.69 1.47
CA GLY A 276 23.71 1.96 0.37
C GLY A 276 23.48 3.43 0.07
N VAL A 277 22.34 3.73 -0.54
CA VAL A 277 21.94 5.07 -0.96
C VAL A 277 20.66 5.46 -0.26
N HIS A 278 20.65 6.66 0.35
CA HIS A 278 19.44 7.25 0.90
C HIS A 278 18.94 8.37 0.00
N LEU A 279 17.61 8.43 -0.12
CA LEU A 279 16.86 9.52 -0.72
C LEU A 279 15.96 10.12 0.35
N LEU A 280 15.92 11.45 0.45
CA LEU A 280 15.18 12.21 1.45
C LEU A 280 14.37 13.28 0.71
N TRP A 281 13.05 13.29 0.87
CA TRP A 281 12.17 14.27 0.26
C TRP A 281 11.73 15.29 1.31
N LEU A 282 11.87 16.56 0.95
CA LEU A 282 11.43 17.69 1.76
C LEU A 282 10.51 18.58 0.93
N ASP A 283 9.36 18.98 1.48
CA ASP A 283 8.51 20.02 0.91
C ASP A 283 8.66 21.34 1.69
N ALA A 284 7.76 22.30 1.47
CA ALA A 284 7.77 23.58 2.19
C ALA A 284 7.57 23.47 3.72
N SER A 285 7.00 22.36 4.20
CA SER A 285 6.82 22.07 5.63
C SER A 285 8.01 21.34 6.26
N GLY A 286 8.87 20.73 5.45
CA GLY A 286 10.04 19.98 5.90
C GLY A 286 10.02 18.55 5.37
N PHE A 287 10.54 17.62 6.15
CA PHE A 287 10.68 16.21 5.81
C PHE A 287 9.32 15.55 5.57
N VAL A 288 9.23 14.84 4.44
CA VAL A 288 8.03 14.11 4.02
C VAL A 288 8.26 12.60 4.10
N LYS A 289 9.39 12.13 3.55
CA LYS A 289 9.70 10.71 3.47
C LYS A 289 11.16 10.44 3.14
N SER A 290 11.57 9.20 3.36
CA SER A 290 12.86 8.68 2.96
C SER A 290 12.73 7.33 2.24
N LEU A 291 13.76 7.00 1.47
CA LEU A 291 13.92 5.71 0.84
C LEU A 291 15.37 5.27 0.93
N TYR A 292 15.59 3.96 1.08
CA TYR A 292 16.91 3.37 1.17
C TYR A 292 17.05 2.22 0.18
N TYR A 293 18.13 2.25 -0.58
CA TYR A 293 18.54 1.15 -1.46
C TYR A 293 19.87 0.60 -0.98
N PRO A 294 19.95 -0.68 -0.58
CA PRO A 294 21.23 -1.36 -0.38
C PRO A 294 22.04 -1.26 -1.67
N ALA A 295 23.29 -0.83 -1.58
CA ALA A 295 24.13 -0.63 -2.75
C ALA A 295 25.61 -0.76 -2.43
N ASP A 296 26.38 -1.26 -3.39
CA ASP A 296 27.82 -1.25 -3.30
C ASP A 296 28.36 0.18 -3.36
N SER A 297 29.52 0.42 -2.74
CA SER A 297 30.12 1.75 -2.72
C SER A 297 30.68 2.22 -4.08
N PHE A 298 30.81 1.32 -5.05
CA PHE A 298 31.29 1.59 -6.39
C PHE A 298 30.66 0.63 -7.41
N PRO A 299 30.26 1.09 -8.62
CA PRO A 299 30.24 2.48 -9.10
C PRO A 299 29.39 3.44 -8.27
N ALA A 300 29.57 4.76 -8.44
CA ALA A 300 28.70 5.72 -7.76
C ALA A 300 27.25 5.59 -8.25
N HIS A 301 26.29 5.79 -7.37
CA HIS A 301 24.88 5.78 -7.74
C HIS A 301 24.54 6.98 -8.64
N VAL A 302 23.51 6.80 -9.46
CA VAL A 302 23.03 7.85 -10.36
C VAL A 302 21.55 8.08 -10.11
N VAL A 303 21.17 9.35 -9.94
CA VAL A 303 19.78 9.77 -9.88
C VAL A 303 19.48 10.59 -11.13
N GLN A 304 18.55 10.09 -11.94
CA GLN A 304 18.06 10.77 -13.15
C GLN A 304 16.63 11.24 -12.91
N ILE A 305 16.32 12.45 -13.36
CA ILE A 305 15.00 13.05 -13.21
C ILE A 305 14.50 13.39 -14.61
N GLU A 306 13.37 12.80 -14.99
CA GLU A 306 12.76 12.98 -16.31
C GLU A 306 11.27 13.25 -16.14
N GLY A 307 10.87 14.51 -16.34
CA GLY A 307 9.49 14.95 -16.13
C GLY A 307 9.01 14.64 -14.71
N GLN A 308 8.07 13.69 -14.60
CA GLN A 308 7.51 13.28 -13.32
C GLN A 308 8.25 12.12 -12.65
N LYS A 309 9.20 11.49 -13.34
CA LYS A 309 9.86 10.26 -12.92
C LYS A 309 11.25 10.50 -12.35
N ILE A 310 11.58 9.75 -11.32
CA ILE A 310 12.93 9.60 -10.79
C ILE A 310 13.39 8.19 -11.11
N ARG A 311 14.56 8.06 -11.73
CA ARG A 311 15.26 6.79 -11.93
C ARG A 311 16.51 6.77 -11.06
N VAL A 312 16.56 5.83 -10.13
CA VAL A 312 17.70 5.59 -9.25
C VAL A 312 18.43 4.35 -9.75
N ILE A 313 19.70 4.52 -10.11
CA ILE A 313 20.57 3.45 -10.60
C ILE A 313 21.60 3.19 -9.52
N VAL A 314 21.56 2.00 -8.94
CA VAL A 314 22.47 1.58 -7.86
C VAL A 314 23.18 0.28 -8.23
N PRO A 315 24.47 0.11 -7.91
CA PRO A 315 25.13 -1.18 -8.03
C PRO A 315 24.77 -2.07 -6.82
N VAL A 316 24.45 -3.33 -7.07
CA VAL A 316 24.18 -4.33 -6.04
C VAL A 316 24.89 -5.60 -6.43
N ARG A 317 25.89 -6.01 -5.65
CA ARG A 317 26.74 -7.19 -5.92
C ARG A 317 27.37 -7.14 -7.31
N GLY A 318 27.79 -5.94 -7.74
CA GLY A 318 28.41 -5.69 -9.05
C GLY A 318 27.42 -5.56 -10.23
N GLU A 319 26.12 -5.75 -10.01
CA GLU A 319 25.10 -5.58 -11.04
C GLU A 319 24.34 -4.25 -10.88
N SER A 320 24.02 -3.57 -11.97
CA SER A 320 23.22 -2.34 -11.91
C SER A 320 21.74 -2.67 -11.77
N GLN A 321 21.12 -2.20 -10.67
CA GLN A 321 19.68 -2.21 -10.48
C GLN A 321 19.11 -0.82 -10.76
N VAL A 322 17.93 -0.80 -11.39
CA VAL A 322 17.21 0.44 -11.73
C VAL A 322 15.88 0.45 -11.00
N HIS A 323 15.65 1.50 -10.22
CA HIS A 323 14.38 1.75 -9.56
C HIS A 323 13.74 3.01 -10.15
N GLU A 324 12.50 2.89 -10.60
CA GLU A 324 11.72 4.01 -11.15
C GLU A 324 10.54 4.33 -10.24
N MET A 325 10.32 5.61 -9.96
CA MET A 325 9.24 6.09 -9.11
C MET A 325 8.78 7.49 -9.53
N LEU A 326 7.61 7.91 -9.06
CA LEU A 326 7.14 9.29 -9.22
C LEU A 326 7.87 10.19 -8.22
N TRP A 327 8.13 11.45 -8.59
CA TRP A 327 8.92 12.30 -7.70
C TRP A 327 8.25 12.60 -6.36
N TRP A 328 6.92 12.47 -6.28
CA TRP A 328 6.14 12.61 -5.05
C TRP A 328 5.84 11.27 -4.36
N GLY A 329 6.12 10.12 -4.99
CA GLY A 329 5.66 8.81 -4.51
C GLY A 329 6.62 7.66 -4.81
N ALA A 330 6.95 6.92 -3.75
CA ALA A 330 7.60 5.61 -3.77
C ALA A 330 6.80 4.70 -2.85
#